data_AF-A0A2A2LZ47-F1
#
_entry.id   AF-A0A2A2LZ47-F1
#
_cell.length_a   1.000
_cell.length_b   1.000
_cell.length_c   1.000
_cell.angle_alpha   90.00
_cell.angle_beta   90.00
_cell.angle_gamma   90.00
#
_symmetry.space_group_name_H-M   'P 1'
#
loop_
_entity.id
_entity.type
_entity.pdbx_description
1 polymer ?
#
loop_
_entity_poly.entity_id
_entity_poly.type
_entity_poly.pdbx_seq_one_letter_code
_entity_poly.pdbx_strand_id
1 'polypeptide(L)'
;MRSPASEAESVLELLCDWVSRSCAKSLRCLRIYSFIKICPVLEKLLNNCPLLEHLTLSKLTELRPIPIFNEIKTFEFAGCNFAFTYVDIELAKKVATMFPNLRVLAFLDVSWEPVMTSLLKELCNRYQQNMGQRHNLSLYQSFDDLEKFVTNTKAMFNVRSRKEMPMSVEMQHSKSHLTLTVFRAHENHVNSSPPLSSTSN
;
A
#
# COMPACT_ATOMS: atom_id res chain seq x y z
N MET A 1 -14.74 -12.37 24.68
CA MET A 1 -13.87 -11.79 23.62
C MET A 1 -14.42 -10.42 23.25
N ARG A 2 -13.60 -9.38 23.10
CA ARG A 2 -14.04 -8.09 22.53
C ARG A 2 -14.35 -8.28 21.05
N SER A 3 -15.38 -7.63 20.53
CA SER A 3 -15.71 -7.68 19.10
C SER A 3 -14.68 -6.90 18.27
N PRO A 4 -14.50 -7.22 16.97
CA PRO A 4 -13.64 -6.44 16.07
C PRO A 4 -13.95 -4.93 16.08
N ALA A 5 -15.24 -4.58 16.15
CA ALA A 5 -15.67 -3.18 16.24
C ALA A 5 -15.22 -2.50 17.54
N SER A 6 -15.29 -3.21 18.68
CA SER A 6 -14.83 -2.69 19.97
C SER A 6 -13.30 -2.52 20.01
N GLU A 7 -12.56 -3.43 19.36
CA GLU A 7 -11.11 -3.27 19.19
C GLU A 7 -10.78 -2.05 18.32
N ALA A 8 -11.46 -1.90 17.17
CA ALA A 8 -11.27 -0.76 16.27
C ALA A 8 -11.55 0.58 16.94
N GLU A 9 -12.58 0.68 17.80
CA GLU A 9 -12.85 1.88 18.59
C GLU A 9 -11.71 2.17 19.56
N SER A 10 -11.27 1.14 20.32
CA SER A 10 -10.19 1.28 21.30
C SER A 10 -8.88 1.75 20.64
N VAL A 11 -8.58 1.24 19.45
CA VAL A 11 -7.41 1.66 18.66
C VAL A 11 -7.55 3.12 18.23
N LEU A 12 -8.72 3.54 17.75
CA LEU A 12 -8.94 4.93 17.36
C LEU A 12 -8.80 5.89 18.56
N GLU A 13 -9.38 5.55 19.70
CA GLU A 13 -9.25 6.33 20.94
C GLU A 13 -7.77 6.48 21.35
N LEU A 14 -7.02 5.37 21.35
CA LEU A 14 -5.60 5.37 21.66
C LEU A 14 -4.80 6.26 20.70
N LEU A 15 -5.07 6.18 19.40
CA LEU A 15 -4.41 7.01 18.40
C LEU A 15 -4.72 8.49 18.61
N CYS A 16 -5.98 8.84 18.85
CA CYS A 16 -6.40 10.21 19.14
C CYS A 16 -5.63 10.78 20.33
N ASP A 17 -5.53 10.04 21.43
CA ASP A 17 -4.78 10.46 22.61
C ASP A 17 -3.27 10.56 22.34
N TRP A 18 -2.69 9.55 21.71
CA TRP A 18 -1.24 9.47 21.50
C TRP A 18 -0.73 10.51 20.50
N VAL A 19 -1.39 10.63 19.35
CA VAL A 19 -1.00 11.56 18.28
C VAL A 19 -1.18 13.00 18.73
N SER A 20 -2.31 13.32 19.37
CA SER A 20 -2.62 14.70 19.80
C SER A 20 -1.67 15.22 20.88
N ARG A 21 -1.11 14.34 21.71
CA ARG A 21 -0.31 14.75 22.88
C ARG A 21 1.17 14.87 22.61
N SER A 22 1.76 14.09 21.70
CA SER A 22 3.22 13.92 21.75
C SER A 22 3.95 13.70 20.43
N CYS A 23 3.31 13.12 19.39
CA CYS A 23 4.08 12.65 18.23
C CYS A 23 3.63 13.18 16.87
N ALA A 24 2.52 13.92 16.74
CA ALA A 24 2.00 14.35 15.43
C ALA A 24 3.06 14.98 14.51
N LYS A 25 3.92 15.86 15.05
CA LYS A 25 4.95 16.57 14.27
C LYS A 25 6.18 15.72 13.92
N SER A 26 6.38 14.59 14.57
CA SER A 26 7.56 13.73 14.41
C SER A 26 7.24 12.34 13.87
N LEU A 27 5.96 11.96 13.82
CA LEU A 27 5.50 10.66 13.37
C LEU A 27 5.77 10.51 11.88
N ARG A 28 6.65 9.55 11.53
CA ARG A 28 7.03 9.25 10.14
C ARG A 28 6.42 7.97 9.59
N CYS A 29 6.14 7.04 10.49
CA CYS A 29 5.66 5.71 10.16
C CYS A 29 4.64 5.29 11.22
N LEU A 30 3.49 4.80 10.76
CA LEU A 30 2.44 4.24 11.59
C LEU A 30 2.10 2.84 11.08
N ARG A 31 2.25 1.84 11.94
CA ARG A 31 1.91 0.46 11.63
C ARG A 31 0.87 -0.05 12.62
N ILE A 32 -0.26 -0.49 12.11
CA ILE A 32 -1.40 -0.93 12.91
C ILE A 32 -1.78 -2.33 12.45
N TYR A 33 -1.50 -3.32 13.31
CA TYR A 33 -1.80 -4.74 13.06
C TYR A 33 -3.11 -5.22 13.70
N SER A 34 -3.80 -4.32 14.41
CA SER A 34 -5.13 -4.53 15.02
C SER A 34 -6.27 -4.21 14.05
N PHE A 35 -7.49 -4.59 14.43
CA PHE A 35 -8.69 -4.06 13.76
C PHE A 35 -8.73 -2.54 13.84
N ILE A 36 -9.02 -1.89 12.72
CA ILE A 36 -9.17 -0.44 12.63
C ILE A 36 -10.37 -0.09 11.75
N LYS A 37 -11.06 1.00 12.12
CA LYS A 37 -12.04 1.64 11.25
C LYS A 37 -11.40 2.83 10.56
N ILE A 38 -11.54 2.90 9.24
CA ILE A 38 -11.13 4.06 8.47
C ILE A 38 -12.33 5.00 8.38
N CYS A 39 -12.26 6.10 9.12
CA CYS A 39 -13.32 7.08 9.26
C CYS A 39 -12.76 8.53 9.21
N PRO A 40 -13.60 9.57 9.15
CA PRO A 40 -13.16 10.96 9.02
C PRO A 40 -12.29 11.43 10.20
N VAL A 41 -12.47 10.83 11.38
CA VAL A 41 -11.65 11.12 12.56
C VAL A 41 -10.22 10.65 12.36
N LEU A 42 -10.04 9.40 11.90
CA LEU A 42 -8.72 8.86 11.60
C LEU A 42 -8.06 9.65 10.44
N GLU A 43 -8.81 9.95 9.39
CA GLU A 43 -8.34 10.75 8.27
C GLU A 43 -7.78 12.10 8.75
N LYS A 44 -8.57 12.86 9.51
CA LYS A 44 -8.14 14.14 10.07
C LYS A 44 -6.92 14.01 10.96
N LEU A 45 -6.88 12.96 11.80
CA LEU A 45 -5.76 12.71 12.71
C LEU A 45 -4.45 12.48 11.96
N LEU A 46 -4.48 11.60 10.94
CA LEU A 46 -3.28 11.26 10.18
C LEU A 46 -2.84 12.39 9.24
N ASN A 47 -3.78 13.14 8.66
CA ASN A 47 -3.46 14.33 7.86
C ASN A 47 -2.87 15.48 8.69
N ASN A 48 -3.00 15.46 10.01
CA ASN A 48 -2.30 16.40 10.91
C ASN A 48 -0.86 15.96 11.24
N CYS A 49 -0.37 14.85 10.67
CA CYS A 49 0.99 14.36 10.85
C CYS A 49 1.82 14.68 9.59
N PRO A 50 2.48 15.85 9.50
CA PRO A 50 3.10 16.33 8.25
C PRO A 50 4.31 15.51 7.77
N LEU A 51 4.86 14.65 8.62
CA LEU A 51 5.99 13.78 8.28
C LEU A 51 5.57 12.32 8.07
N LEU A 52 4.29 11.99 8.22
CA LEU A 52 3.80 10.62 8.12
C LEU A 52 3.73 10.22 6.66
N GLU A 53 4.74 9.47 6.21
CA GLU A 53 4.86 9.02 4.82
C GLU A 53 4.59 7.51 4.65
N HIS A 54 4.57 6.76 5.76
CA HIS A 54 4.42 5.30 5.77
C HIS A 54 3.25 4.85 6.64
N LEU A 55 2.28 4.16 6.04
CA LEU A 55 1.12 3.59 6.73
C LEU A 55 0.99 2.10 6.44
N THR A 56 0.99 1.29 7.49
CA THR A 56 0.65 -0.14 7.42
C THR A 56 -0.65 -0.39 8.16
N LEU A 57 -1.62 -1.01 7.51
CA LEU A 57 -2.89 -1.47 8.09
C LEU A 57 -3.07 -2.96 7.83
N SER A 58 -3.69 -3.71 8.74
CA SER A 58 -3.93 -5.15 8.52
C SER A 58 -5.41 -5.52 8.38
N LYS A 59 -6.25 -5.02 9.28
CA LYS A 59 -7.64 -5.48 9.44
C LYS A 59 -8.58 -4.30 9.46
N LEU A 60 -9.50 -4.23 8.50
CA LEU A 60 -10.46 -3.15 8.40
C LEU A 60 -11.84 -3.61 8.87
N THR A 61 -12.45 -2.88 9.79
CA THR A 61 -13.86 -3.07 10.14
C THR A 61 -14.78 -2.20 9.31
N GLU A 62 -14.27 -1.07 8.81
CA GLU A 62 -15.03 -0.07 8.06
C GLU A 62 -14.11 0.74 7.16
N LEU A 63 -14.61 1.12 5.98
CA LEU A 63 -13.95 1.97 4.98
C LEU A 63 -14.97 2.90 4.33
N ARG A 64 -15.67 3.72 5.11
CA ARG A 64 -16.59 4.73 4.59
C ARG A 64 -16.65 5.96 5.52
N PRO A 65 -16.65 7.20 4.96
CA PRO A 65 -16.36 7.54 3.56
C PRO A 65 -14.93 7.16 3.15
N ILE A 66 -14.63 7.21 1.85
CA ILE A 66 -13.27 6.94 1.34
C ILE A 66 -12.37 8.12 1.72
N PRO A 67 -11.36 7.94 2.59
CA PRO A 67 -10.49 9.03 3.00
C PRO A 67 -9.45 9.36 1.92
N ILE A 68 -8.80 10.51 2.05
CA ILE A 68 -7.64 10.88 1.23
C ILE A 68 -6.47 11.22 2.17
N PHE A 69 -5.37 10.50 2.01
CA PHE A 69 -4.13 10.69 2.75
C PHE A 69 -3.04 11.22 1.83
N ASN A 70 -2.84 12.54 1.83
CA ASN A 70 -1.96 13.21 0.87
C ASN A 70 -0.47 12.96 1.13
N GLU A 71 -0.05 12.84 2.38
CA GLU A 71 1.37 12.73 2.74
C GLU A 71 1.92 11.31 2.61
N ILE A 72 1.03 10.31 2.53
CA ILE A 72 1.42 8.90 2.47
C ILE A 72 2.01 8.57 1.11
N LYS A 73 3.28 8.16 1.12
CA LYS A 73 4.04 7.68 -0.05
C LYS A 73 4.20 6.17 -0.06
N THR A 74 4.09 5.54 1.10
CA THR A 74 4.18 4.10 1.31
C THR A 74 2.94 3.59 2.01
N PHE A 75 2.19 2.71 1.35
CA PHE A 75 1.04 2.04 1.95
C PHE A 75 1.22 0.52 1.91
N GLU A 76 0.99 -0.12 3.04
CA GLU A 76 0.98 -1.58 3.19
C GLU A 76 -0.35 -2.03 3.77
N PHE A 77 -1.00 -2.96 3.09
CA PHE A 77 -2.12 -3.72 3.60
C PHE A 77 -1.67 -5.16 3.87
N ALA A 78 -1.63 -5.54 5.14
CA ALA A 78 -1.21 -6.86 5.60
C ALA A 78 -2.44 -7.72 5.93
N GLY A 79 -2.91 -8.52 4.98
CA GLY A 79 -4.10 -9.36 5.12
C GLY A 79 -3.97 -10.49 6.17
N CYS A 80 -2.76 -10.73 6.68
CA CYS A 80 -2.46 -11.68 7.75
C CYS A 80 -3.03 -13.10 7.50
N ASN A 81 -3.14 -13.53 6.23
CA ASN A 81 -3.66 -14.83 5.80
C ASN A 81 -5.10 -15.17 6.26
N PHE A 82 -5.92 -14.16 6.55
CA PHE A 82 -7.35 -14.37 6.79
C PHE A 82 -8.14 -14.54 5.49
N ALA A 83 -9.36 -15.08 5.60
CA ALA A 83 -10.33 -14.99 4.51
C ALA A 83 -10.62 -13.51 4.23
N PHE A 84 -10.63 -13.13 2.94
CA PHE A 84 -10.93 -11.76 2.56
C PHE A 84 -12.36 -11.35 2.96
N THR A 85 -12.52 -10.08 3.25
CA THR A 85 -13.80 -9.44 3.51
C THR A 85 -14.21 -8.54 2.35
N TYR A 86 -15.48 -8.11 2.33
CA TYR A 86 -15.92 -7.09 1.37
C TYR A 86 -15.15 -5.77 1.52
N VAL A 87 -14.72 -5.43 2.74
CA VAL A 87 -13.96 -4.20 3.02
C VAL A 87 -12.59 -4.24 2.35
N ASP A 88 -11.94 -5.40 2.30
CA ASP A 88 -10.64 -5.57 1.64
C ASP A 88 -10.73 -5.35 0.13
N ILE A 89 -11.83 -5.79 -0.49
CA ILE A 89 -12.11 -5.56 -1.91
C ILE A 89 -12.34 -4.07 -2.17
N GLU A 90 -13.12 -3.40 -1.33
CA GLU A 90 -13.37 -1.96 -1.47
C GLU A 90 -12.10 -1.15 -1.26
N LEU A 91 -11.23 -1.54 -0.32
CA LEU A 91 -9.90 -0.95 -0.17
C LEU A 91 -9.07 -1.10 -1.45
N ALA A 92 -8.99 -2.31 -2.00
CA ALA A 92 -8.26 -2.58 -3.23
C ALA A 92 -8.74 -1.71 -4.40
N LYS A 93 -10.06 -1.51 -4.54
CA LYS A 93 -10.67 -0.65 -5.56
C LYS A 93 -10.50 0.85 -5.33
N LYS A 94 -10.00 1.29 -4.17
CA LYS A 94 -9.92 2.70 -3.80
C LYS A 94 -8.53 3.17 -3.42
N VAL A 95 -7.54 2.27 -3.33
CA VAL A 95 -6.19 2.61 -2.85
C VAL A 95 -5.56 3.76 -3.64
N ALA A 96 -5.70 3.79 -4.97
CA ALA A 96 -5.08 4.82 -5.79
C ALA A 96 -5.76 6.20 -5.64
N THR A 97 -7.02 6.20 -5.19
CA THR A 97 -7.76 7.41 -4.83
C THR A 97 -7.41 7.86 -3.41
N MET A 98 -7.28 6.91 -2.47
CA MET A 98 -6.95 7.18 -1.07
C MET A 98 -5.52 7.72 -0.90
N PHE A 99 -4.59 7.30 -1.75
CA PHE A 99 -3.17 7.64 -1.67
C PHE A 99 -2.68 8.27 -2.98
N PRO A 100 -2.98 9.55 -3.24
CA PRO A 100 -2.66 10.19 -4.52
C PRO A 100 -1.16 10.32 -4.80
N ASN A 101 -0.32 10.33 -3.75
CA ASN A 101 1.14 10.48 -3.85
C ASN A 101 1.90 9.16 -3.63
N LEU A 102 1.22 8.03 -3.77
CA LEU A 102 1.75 6.70 -3.52
C LEU A 102 2.90 6.36 -4.47
N ARG A 103 4.01 5.87 -3.90
CA ARG A 103 5.21 5.40 -4.60
C ARG A 103 5.50 3.93 -4.34
N VAL A 104 5.07 3.45 -3.18
CA VAL A 104 5.40 2.14 -2.62
C VAL A 104 4.09 1.54 -2.11
N LEU A 105 3.69 0.41 -2.65
CA LEU A 105 2.45 -0.27 -2.33
C LEU A 105 2.71 -1.73 -1.99
N ALA A 106 2.11 -2.23 -0.92
CA ALA A 106 2.18 -3.63 -0.55
C ALA A 106 0.78 -4.12 -0.20
N PHE A 107 0.35 -5.23 -0.80
CA PHE A 107 -0.84 -5.99 -0.40
C PHE A 107 -0.34 -7.40 -0.12
N LEU A 108 -0.05 -7.68 1.15
CA LEU A 108 0.63 -8.89 1.61
C LEU A 108 -0.39 -9.85 2.17
N ASP A 109 -0.20 -11.15 1.92
CA ASP A 109 -1.02 -12.22 2.50
C ASP A 109 -2.53 -12.04 2.26
N VAL A 110 -2.87 -11.49 1.09
CA VAL A 110 -4.26 -11.31 0.62
C VAL A 110 -4.61 -12.34 -0.45
N SER A 111 -5.90 -12.62 -0.59
CA SER A 111 -6.37 -13.50 -1.66
C SER A 111 -6.11 -12.91 -3.05
N TRP A 112 -5.59 -13.72 -3.97
CA TRP A 112 -5.33 -13.29 -5.35
C TRP A 112 -6.61 -12.80 -6.03
N GLU A 113 -7.61 -13.67 -6.11
CA GLU A 113 -8.99 -13.29 -6.40
C GLU A 113 -9.76 -13.19 -5.09
N PRO A 114 -10.61 -12.17 -4.88
CA PRO A 114 -10.84 -11.01 -5.75
C PRO A 114 -9.98 -9.79 -5.40
N VAL A 115 -9.14 -9.84 -4.36
CA VAL A 115 -8.49 -8.64 -3.79
C VAL A 115 -7.35 -8.11 -4.67
N MET A 116 -6.35 -8.94 -4.97
CA MET A 116 -5.19 -8.52 -5.78
C MET A 116 -5.62 -8.10 -7.19
N THR A 117 -6.55 -8.84 -7.81
CA THR A 117 -7.03 -8.51 -9.16
C THR A 117 -7.85 -7.22 -9.18
N SER A 118 -8.64 -6.94 -8.14
CA SER A 118 -9.31 -5.64 -7.99
C SER A 118 -8.32 -4.50 -7.84
N LEU A 119 -7.25 -4.70 -7.05
CA LEU A 119 -6.18 -3.73 -6.87
C LEU A 119 -5.51 -3.38 -8.21
N LEU A 120 -5.06 -4.40 -8.94
CA LEU A 120 -4.34 -4.20 -10.20
C LEU A 120 -5.23 -3.51 -11.25
N LYS A 121 -6.52 -3.85 -11.31
CA LYS A 121 -7.49 -3.17 -12.19
C LYS A 121 -7.63 -1.69 -11.83
N GLU A 122 -7.75 -1.37 -10.55
CA GLU A 122 -7.85 0.03 -10.09
C GLU A 122 -6.60 0.83 -10.46
N LEU A 123 -5.40 0.30 -10.18
CA LEU A 123 -4.14 0.95 -10.54
C LEU A 123 -4.07 1.21 -12.06
N CYS A 124 -4.35 0.18 -12.87
CA CYS A 124 -4.35 0.33 -14.33
C CYS A 124 -5.32 1.41 -14.81
N ASN A 125 -6.57 1.40 -14.30
CA ASN A 125 -7.60 2.36 -14.69
C ASN A 125 -7.22 3.79 -14.32
N ARG A 126 -6.75 4.02 -13.09
CA ARG A 126 -6.35 5.34 -12.59
C ARG A 126 -5.23 5.94 -13.43
N TYR A 127 -4.19 5.16 -13.72
CA TYR A 127 -3.04 5.65 -14.47
C TYR A 127 -3.26 5.68 -16.00
N GLN A 128 -4.27 4.97 -16.51
CA GLN A 128 -4.77 5.20 -17.87
C GLN A 128 -5.48 6.54 -18.01
N GLN A 129 -6.20 7.01 -16.99
CA GLN A 129 -6.86 8.32 -17.03
C GLN A 129 -5.86 9.48 -16.98
N ASN A 130 -4.62 9.23 -16.52
CA ASN A 130 -3.55 10.21 -16.38
C ASN A 130 -2.41 10.01 -17.40
N MET A 131 -2.72 9.70 -18.67
CA MET A 131 -1.72 9.34 -19.70
C MET A 131 -0.61 10.40 -19.95
N GLY A 132 -0.79 11.65 -19.52
CA GLY A 132 0.24 12.69 -19.68
C GLY A 132 1.46 12.54 -18.78
N GLN A 133 1.43 11.63 -17.79
CA GLN A 133 2.49 11.50 -16.79
C GLN A 133 3.04 10.07 -16.74
N ARG A 134 4.37 9.97 -16.62
CA ARG A 134 5.03 8.69 -16.32
C ARG A 134 4.82 8.38 -14.84
N HIS A 135 4.31 7.19 -14.55
CA HIS A 135 4.08 6.74 -13.19
C HIS A 135 4.88 5.48 -12.92
N ASN A 136 5.78 5.56 -11.95
CA ASN A 136 6.55 4.43 -11.46
C ASN A 136 6.04 4.09 -10.06
N LEU A 137 5.57 2.86 -9.87
CA LEU A 137 5.09 2.36 -8.60
C LEU A 137 5.87 1.10 -8.24
N SER A 138 6.41 1.05 -7.03
CA SER A 138 7.01 -0.14 -6.46
C SER A 138 5.92 -0.95 -5.76
N LEU A 139 5.70 -2.19 -6.21
CA LEU A 139 4.74 -3.12 -5.63
C LEU A 139 5.50 -4.22 -4.86
N TYR A 140 5.13 -4.47 -3.61
CA TYR A 140 5.68 -5.57 -2.82
C TYR A 140 4.65 -6.66 -2.69
N GLN A 141 5.09 -7.89 -2.84
CA GLN A 141 4.27 -9.08 -2.70
C GLN A 141 5.02 -10.10 -1.85
N SER A 142 4.34 -10.70 -0.87
CA SER A 142 4.91 -11.75 -0.01
C SER A 142 4.96 -13.13 -0.68
N PHE A 143 5.05 -13.18 -2.02
CA PHE A 143 5.04 -14.46 -2.71
C PHE A 143 6.41 -15.13 -2.65
N ASP A 144 6.39 -16.43 -2.35
CA ASP A 144 7.53 -17.31 -2.60
C ASP A 144 7.89 -17.37 -4.09
N ASP A 145 6.99 -16.99 -4.99
CA ASP A 145 7.17 -17.10 -6.44
C ASP A 145 6.69 -15.85 -7.21
N LEU A 146 7.65 -14.99 -7.59
CA LEU A 146 7.43 -13.86 -8.51
C LEU A 146 6.96 -14.33 -9.90
N GLU A 147 7.30 -15.55 -10.32
CA GLU A 147 6.89 -16.09 -11.62
C GLU A 147 5.38 -16.35 -11.66
N LYS A 148 4.78 -16.75 -10.53
CA LYS A 148 3.32 -16.86 -10.40
C LYS A 148 2.64 -15.51 -10.59
N PHE A 149 3.19 -14.44 -9.99
CA PHE A 149 2.66 -13.08 -10.20
C PHE A 149 2.72 -12.68 -11.67
N VAL A 150 3.88 -12.87 -12.31
CA VAL A 150 4.07 -12.56 -13.74
C VAL A 150 3.10 -13.36 -14.62
N THR A 151 2.96 -14.65 -14.35
CA THR A 151 2.07 -15.54 -15.11
C THR A 151 0.61 -15.10 -15.01
N ASN A 152 0.16 -14.74 -13.81
CA ASN A 152 -1.22 -14.31 -13.57
C ASN A 152 -1.53 -12.93 -14.17
N THR A 153 -0.50 -12.11 -14.42
CA THR A 153 -0.65 -10.71 -14.86
C THR A 153 -0.26 -10.46 -16.32
N LYS A 154 0.16 -11.51 -17.06
CA LYS A 154 0.61 -11.43 -18.46
C LYS A 154 -0.39 -10.80 -19.43
N ALA A 155 -1.69 -10.85 -19.13
CA ALA A 155 -2.72 -10.23 -19.96
C ALA A 155 -2.80 -8.71 -19.79
N MET A 156 -2.26 -8.18 -18.70
CA MET A 156 -2.32 -6.76 -18.34
C MET A 156 -0.97 -6.07 -18.57
N PHE A 157 0.13 -6.76 -18.28
CA PHE A 157 1.47 -6.18 -18.27
C PHE A 157 2.47 -6.94 -19.14
N ASN A 158 3.38 -6.19 -19.74
CA ASN A 158 4.55 -6.69 -20.46
C ASN A 158 5.77 -6.66 -19.53
N VAL A 159 6.52 -7.76 -19.44
CA VAL A 159 7.76 -7.81 -18.65
C VAL A 159 8.87 -7.07 -19.41
N ARG A 160 9.51 -6.09 -18.77
CA ARG A 160 10.58 -5.26 -19.37
C ARG A 160 11.98 -5.72 -19.00
N SER A 161 12.18 -6.11 -17.75
CA SER A 161 13.45 -6.67 -17.30
C SER A 161 13.22 -7.64 -16.15
N ARG A 162 13.94 -8.76 -16.19
CA ARG A 162 14.21 -9.58 -15.01
C ARG A 162 15.58 -9.10 -14.53
N LYS A 163 15.65 -8.25 -13.51
CA LYS A 163 16.94 -7.87 -12.95
C LYS A 163 17.63 -9.12 -12.39
N GLU A 164 18.95 -9.18 -12.51
CA GLU A 164 19.77 -10.30 -12.05
C GLU A 164 19.54 -10.56 -10.56
N MET A 165 19.36 -11.85 -10.24
CA MET A 165 18.93 -12.43 -8.96
C MET A 165 17.45 -12.15 -8.60
N PRO A 166 16.65 -13.17 -8.20
CA PRO A 166 15.17 -13.24 -8.30
C PRO A 166 14.42 -12.39 -7.25
N MET A 167 14.82 -11.12 -7.11
CA MET A 167 14.37 -10.23 -6.04
C MET A 167 13.33 -9.22 -6.54
N SER A 168 13.32 -8.92 -7.84
CA SER A 168 12.31 -8.07 -8.46
C SER A 168 12.10 -8.31 -9.96
N VAL A 169 10.94 -7.89 -10.48
CA VAL A 169 10.62 -7.85 -11.91
C VAL A 169 10.03 -6.50 -12.28
N GLU A 170 10.49 -5.90 -13.38
CA GLU A 170 9.89 -4.68 -13.92
C GLU A 170 8.86 -5.04 -15.00
N MET A 171 7.67 -4.47 -14.87
CA MET A 171 6.52 -4.74 -15.71
C MET A 171 5.88 -3.43 -16.15
N GLN A 172 5.54 -3.29 -17.42
CA GLN A 172 4.84 -2.12 -17.95
C GLN A 172 3.41 -2.49 -18.34
N HIS A 173 2.46 -1.66 -17.93
CA HIS A 173 1.08 -1.84 -18.36
C HIS A 173 0.97 -1.69 -19.88
N SER A 174 0.24 -2.60 -20.52
CA SER A 174 0.12 -2.68 -21.98
C SER A 174 -0.55 -1.46 -22.62
N LYS A 175 -1.35 -0.72 -21.86
CA LYS A 175 -2.21 0.38 -22.37
C LYS A 175 -1.97 1.72 -21.67
N SER A 176 -0.92 1.86 -20.86
CA SER A 176 -0.57 3.15 -20.23
C SER A 176 0.92 3.27 -19.95
N HIS A 177 1.32 4.42 -19.40
CA HIS A 177 2.69 4.68 -18.97
C HIS A 177 2.98 4.21 -17.53
N LEU A 178 2.11 3.37 -16.95
CA LEU A 178 2.35 2.75 -15.65
C LEU A 178 3.46 1.71 -15.75
N THR A 179 4.49 1.89 -14.95
CA THR A 179 5.55 0.89 -14.72
C THR A 179 5.46 0.41 -13.28
N LEU A 180 5.34 -0.90 -13.10
CA LEU A 180 5.38 -1.57 -11.81
C LEU A 180 6.74 -2.25 -11.65
N THR A 181 7.43 -1.97 -10.55
CA THR A 181 8.54 -2.83 -10.11
C THR A 181 8.03 -3.71 -8.97
N VAL A 182 7.92 -5.01 -9.23
CA VAL A 182 7.37 -5.97 -8.26
C VAL A 182 8.53 -6.61 -7.51
N PHE A 183 8.56 -6.45 -6.19
CA PHE A 183 9.59 -7.01 -5.31
C PHE A 183 9.04 -8.19 -4.51
N ARG A 184 9.89 -9.21 -4.28
CA ARG A 184 9.56 -10.39 -3.46
C ARG A 184 9.41 -10.07 -1.96
N ALA A 185 10.05 -9.01 -1.49
CA ALA A 185 9.99 -8.57 -0.10
C ALA A 185 10.35 -7.09 0.01
N HIS A 186 9.89 -6.42 1.08
CA HIS A 186 10.17 -5.00 1.33
C HIS A 186 11.68 -4.72 1.47
N GLU A 187 12.41 -5.62 2.12
CA GLU A 187 13.86 -5.53 2.34
C GLU A 187 14.66 -5.48 1.03
N ASN A 188 14.12 -6.06 -0.04
CA ASN A 188 14.79 -6.12 -1.34
C ASN A 188 14.86 -4.75 -2.03
N HIS A 189 13.95 -3.82 -1.70
CA HIS A 189 13.97 -2.48 -2.27
C HIS A 189 15.07 -1.60 -1.66
N VAL A 190 15.33 -1.73 -0.35
CA VAL A 190 16.38 -0.99 0.34
C VAL A 190 17.75 -1.33 -0.25
N ASN A 191 18.00 -2.61 -0.54
CA ASN A 191 19.25 -3.08 -1.14
C ASN A 191 19.41 -2.69 -2.62
N SER A 192 18.33 -2.27 -3.28
CA SER A 192 18.34 -1.82 -4.68
C SER A 192 18.50 -0.30 -4.84
N SER A 193 18.39 0.43 -3.74
CA SER A 193 18.66 1.87 -3.71
C SER A 193 20.16 2.07 -3.54
N PRO A 194 20.84 2.89 -4.37
CA PRO A 194 22.26 3.14 -4.17
C PRO A 194 22.48 3.73 -2.77
N PRO A 195 23.56 3.34 -2.05
CA PRO A 195 23.88 3.98 -0.78
C PRO A 195 24.00 5.48 -1.03
N LEU A 196 23.33 6.28 -0.19
CA LEU A 196 23.55 7.72 -0.13
C LEU A 196 25.07 7.91 -0.03
N SER A 197 25.65 8.50 -1.08
CA SER A 197 27.06 8.85 -1.08
C SER A 197 27.33 9.67 0.17
N SER A 198 28.06 9.10 1.11
CA SER A 198 28.61 9.82 2.25
C SER A 198 29.57 10.86 1.70
N THR A 199 29.10 12.08 1.48
CA THR A 199 29.99 13.23 1.36
C THR A 199 30.68 13.37 2.70
N SER A 200 31.91 12.89 2.76
CA SER A 200 32.86 13.18 3.81
C SER A 200 33.28 14.64 3.62
N ASN A 201 33.00 15.49 4.60
CA ASN A 201 33.70 16.74 4.81
C ASN A 201 34.80 16.50 5.85
#